data_AF-A0A1I1ILV2-F1
#
_entry.id   AF-A0A1I1ILV2-F1
#
_cell.length_a   1.000
_cell.length_b   1.000
_cell.length_c   1.000
_cell.angle_alpha   90.00
_cell.angle_beta   90.00
_cell.angle_gamma   90.00
#
_symmetry.space_group_name_H-M   'P 1'
#
loop_
_entity.id
_entity.type
_entity.pdbx_description
1 polymer ?
#
loop_
_entity_poly.entity_id
_entity_poly.type
_entity_poly.pdbx_seq_one_letter_code
_entity_poly.pdbx_strand_id
1 'polypeptide(L)'
;MGVLDRLEDEFVDLSTSRATVRELFELAFGSVLFVLFAGGLAYYLLGRTAALAVVAVLAVVFAVTIVSQAYWALTGRTDYED
;
A
#
# COMPACT_ATOMS: atom_id res chain seq x y z
N MET A 1 25.32 12.35 -18.52
CA MET A 1 24.66 11.86 -17.31
C MET A 1 24.86 10.37 -17.24
N GLY A 2 25.41 9.89 -16.14
CA GLY A 2 25.66 8.47 -15.91
C GLY A 2 24.37 7.70 -15.70
N VAL A 3 24.45 6.36 -15.77
CA VAL A 3 23.30 5.48 -15.47
C VAL A 3 22.88 5.62 -14.01
N LEU A 4 23.84 5.94 -13.12
CA LEU A 4 23.58 6.19 -11.71
C LEU A 4 22.81 7.50 -11.49
N ASP A 5 23.22 8.61 -12.12
CA ASP A 5 22.50 9.89 -12.04
C ASP A 5 21.02 9.75 -12.46
N ARG A 6 20.75 8.96 -13.52
CA ARG A 6 19.37 8.71 -13.98
C ARG A 6 18.56 7.93 -12.95
N LEU A 7 19.15 6.91 -12.34
CA LEU A 7 18.46 6.12 -11.31
C LEU A 7 18.21 6.97 -10.08
N GLU A 8 19.18 7.79 -9.67
CA GLU A 8 19.03 8.74 -8.57
C GLU A 8 17.88 9.72 -8.83
N ASP A 9 17.83 10.36 -10.00
CA ASP A 9 16.74 11.26 -10.39
C ASP A 9 15.37 10.55 -10.35
N GLU A 10 15.29 9.32 -10.85
CA GLU A 10 14.06 8.51 -10.84
C GLU A 10 13.64 8.11 -9.41
N PHE A 11 14.60 7.74 -8.56
CA PHE A 11 14.34 7.48 -7.15
C PHE A 11 13.90 8.74 -6.42
N VAL A 12 14.51 9.89 -6.68
CA VAL A 12 14.14 11.18 -6.09
C VAL A 12 12.74 11.58 -6.53
N ASP A 13 12.38 11.43 -7.80
CA ASP A 13 11.05 11.75 -8.33
C ASP A 13 9.96 10.85 -7.69
N LEU A 14 10.20 9.52 -7.64
CA LEU A 14 9.34 8.57 -6.93
C LEU A 14 9.22 8.88 -5.43
N SER A 15 10.29 9.39 -4.83
CA SER A 15 10.33 9.74 -3.42
C SER A 15 9.60 11.06 -3.12
N THR A 16 9.54 11.96 -4.10
CA THR A 16 8.91 13.28 -4.01
C THR A 16 7.41 13.22 -4.30
N SER A 17 6.97 12.24 -5.10
CA SER A 17 5.56 12.02 -5.42
C SER A 17 4.74 11.71 -4.17
N ARG A 18 3.94 12.68 -3.72
CA ARG A 18 3.02 12.51 -2.59
C ARG A 18 1.79 11.75 -3.05
N ALA A 19 1.44 10.68 -2.34
CA ALA A 19 0.15 10.04 -2.49
C ALA A 19 -0.95 11.06 -2.17
N THR A 20 -1.88 11.28 -3.10
CA THR A 20 -2.99 12.20 -2.86
C THR A 20 -4.01 11.56 -1.91
N VAL A 21 -4.80 12.39 -1.19
CA VAL A 21 -5.89 11.87 -0.33
C VAL A 21 -6.85 10.98 -1.11
N ARG A 22 -7.09 11.32 -2.39
CA ARG A 22 -7.88 10.51 -3.30
C ARG A 22 -7.26 9.12 -3.52
N GLU A 23 -5.97 9.05 -3.82
CA GLU A 23 -5.26 7.77 -3.98
C GLU A 23 -5.28 6.93 -2.70
N LEU A 24 -5.18 7.55 -1.52
CA LEU A 24 -5.32 6.85 -0.24
C LEU A 24 -6.71 6.23 -0.08
N PHE A 25 -7.78 6.97 -0.46
CA PHE A 25 -9.14 6.43 -0.47
C PHE A 25 -9.32 5.30 -1.49
N GLU A 26 -8.78 5.46 -2.71
CA GLU A 26 -8.81 4.42 -3.74
C GLU A 26 -8.07 3.16 -3.28
N LEU A 27 -6.92 3.31 -2.62
CA LEU A 27 -6.16 2.20 -2.02
C LEU A 27 -6.94 1.53 -0.88
N ALA A 28 -7.52 2.32 0.03
CA ALA A 28 -8.31 1.78 1.14
C ALA A 28 -9.55 1.01 0.65
N PHE A 29 -10.26 1.56 -0.33
CA PHE A 29 -11.42 0.89 -0.90
C PHE A 29 -11.03 -0.35 -1.71
N GLY A 30 -10.02 -0.23 -2.57
CA GLY A 30 -9.50 -1.33 -3.38
C GLY A 30 -9.00 -2.50 -2.52
N SER A 31 -8.29 -2.21 -1.43
CA SER A 31 -7.82 -3.22 -0.49
C SER A 31 -8.95 -3.94 0.25
N VAL A 32 -9.98 -3.23 0.71
CA VAL A 32 -11.16 -3.86 1.34
C VAL A 32 -11.85 -4.80 0.34
N LEU A 33 -12.11 -4.34 -0.89
CA LEU A 33 -12.72 -5.16 -1.91
C LEU A 33 -11.87 -6.40 -2.24
N PHE A 34 -10.56 -6.22 -2.34
CA PHE A 34 -9.62 -7.31 -2.59
C PHE A 34 -9.65 -8.35 -1.47
N VAL A 35 -9.59 -7.92 -0.20
CA VAL A 35 -9.64 -8.82 0.96
C VAL A 35 -10.95 -9.60 1.00
N LEU A 36 -12.09 -8.95 0.74
CA LEU A 36 -13.40 -9.60 0.72
C LEU A 36 -13.48 -10.63 -0.42
N PHE A 37 -13.01 -10.28 -1.61
CA PHE A 37 -13.04 -11.18 -2.76
C PHE A 37 -12.10 -12.38 -2.57
N ALA A 38 -10.86 -12.13 -2.15
CA ALA A 38 -9.89 -13.18 -1.86
C ALA A 38 -10.35 -14.09 -0.73
N GLY A 39 -10.91 -13.52 0.34
CA GLY A 39 -11.49 -14.26 1.46
C GLY A 39 -12.69 -15.10 1.05
N GLY A 40 -13.61 -14.55 0.26
CA GLY A 40 -14.77 -15.27 -0.27
C GLY A 40 -14.36 -16.42 -1.19
N LEU A 41 -13.38 -16.20 -2.06
CA LEU A 41 -12.84 -17.23 -2.94
C LEU A 41 -12.13 -18.34 -2.14
N ALA A 42 -11.31 -17.97 -1.15
CA ALA A 42 -10.68 -18.93 -0.25
C ALA A 42 -11.70 -19.72 0.57
N TYR A 43 -12.79 -19.08 1.00
CA TYR A 43 -13.89 -19.76 1.68
C TYR A 43 -14.54 -20.81 0.78
N TYR A 44 -14.84 -20.41 -0.46
CA TYR A 44 -15.47 -21.29 -1.44
C TYR A 44 -14.60 -22.50 -1.80
N LEU A 45 -13.29 -22.30 -1.96
CA LEU A 45 -12.37 -23.36 -2.45
C LEU A 45 -11.74 -24.21 -1.33
N LEU A 46 -11.40 -23.60 -0.20
CA LEU A 46 -10.56 -24.19 0.85
C LEU A 46 -11.26 -24.23 2.22
N GLY A 47 -12.46 -23.65 2.33
CA GLY A 47 -13.25 -23.62 3.54
C GLY A 47 -12.88 -22.51 4.52
N ARG A 48 -13.56 -22.54 5.67
CA ARG A 48 -13.57 -21.42 6.63
C ARG A 48 -12.19 -21.08 7.20
N THR A 49 -11.41 -22.08 7.60
CA THR A 49 -10.12 -21.84 8.28
C THR A 49 -9.13 -21.15 7.36
N ALA A 50 -9.01 -21.63 6.11
CA ALA A 50 -8.15 -21.01 5.11
C ALA A 50 -8.60 -19.59 4.78
N ALA A 51 -9.91 -19.37 4.62
CA ALA A 51 -10.47 -18.03 4.39
C ALA A 51 -10.12 -17.04 5.50
N LEU A 52 -10.28 -17.46 6.77
CA LEU A 52 -9.94 -16.63 7.91
C LEU A 52 -8.45 -16.28 7.95
N ALA A 53 -7.57 -17.25 7.65
CA ALA A 53 -6.14 -17.02 7.57
C ALA A 53 -5.78 -16.02 6.45
N VAL A 54 -6.35 -16.20 5.24
CA VAL A 54 -6.14 -15.29 4.10
C VAL A 54 -6.61 -13.87 4.43
N VAL A 55 -7.82 -13.73 4.97
CA VAL A 55 -8.36 -12.41 5.36
C VAL A 55 -7.48 -11.76 6.42
N ALA A 56 -7.07 -12.49 7.45
CA ALA A 56 -6.23 -11.95 8.52
C ALA A 56 -4.87 -11.47 7.99
N VAL A 57 -4.19 -12.28 7.17
CA VAL A 57 -2.89 -11.91 6.59
C VAL A 57 -3.01 -10.69 5.70
N LEU A 58 -3.97 -10.67 4.78
CA LEU A 58 -4.15 -9.55 3.86
C LEU A 58 -4.56 -8.28 4.59
N ALA A 59 -5.44 -8.38 5.59
CA ALA A 59 -5.84 -7.24 6.42
C ALA A 59 -4.64 -6.60 7.11
N VAL A 60 -3.72 -7.41 7.65
CA VAL A 60 -2.47 -6.90 8.27
C VAL A 60 -1.60 -6.19 7.24
N VAL A 61 -1.36 -6.81 6.08
CA VAL A 61 -0.53 -6.22 5.01
C VAL A 61 -1.08 -4.87 4.56
N PHE A 62 -2.39 -4.80 4.29
CA PHE A 62 -3.01 -3.54 3.85
C PHE A 62 -3.10 -2.51 4.97
N ALA A 63 -3.32 -2.92 6.22
CA ALA A 63 -3.28 -2.00 7.36
C ALA A 63 -1.90 -1.34 7.49
N VAL A 64 -0.81 -2.12 7.43
CA VAL A 64 0.56 -1.58 7.42
C VAL A 64 0.75 -0.63 6.25
N THR A 65 0.33 -1.04 5.05
CA THR A 65 0.47 -0.22 3.84
C THR A 65 -0.25 1.12 3.98
N ILE A 66 -1.53 1.11 4.37
CA ILE A 66 -2.33 2.33 4.51
C ILE A 66 -1.76 3.23 5.61
N VAL A 67 -1.36 2.68 6.76
CA VAL A 67 -0.76 3.45 7.85
C VAL A 67 0.55 4.09 7.41
N SER A 68 1.41 3.35 6.69
CA SER A 68 2.66 3.91 6.15
C SER A 68 2.39 5.06 5.18
N GLN A 69 1.46 4.87 4.24
CA GLN A 69 1.12 5.92 3.27
C GLN A 69 0.47 7.14 3.94
N ALA A 70 -0.41 6.93 4.92
CA ALA A 70 -1.02 7.99 5.70
C ALA A 70 0.00 8.76 6.56
N TYR A 71 0.94 8.05 7.18
CA TYR A 71 2.04 8.66 7.94
C TYR A 71 2.84 9.60 7.04
N TRP A 72 3.33 9.12 5.89
CA TRP A 72 4.09 9.94 4.95
C TRP A 72 3.29 11.12 4.39
N ALA A 73 2.00 10.93 4.14
CA ALA A 73 1.12 12.00 3.69
C ALA A 73 0.94 13.11 4.74
N LEU A 74 0.92 12.75 6.04
CA LEU A 74 0.71 13.68 7.15
C LEU A 74 2.00 14.38 7.60
N THR A 75 3.08 13.64 7.80
CA THR A 75 4.34 14.23 8.30
C THR A 75 5.07 15.02 7.22
N GLY A 76 4.77 14.76 5.95
CA GLY A 76 5.58 15.27 4.85
C GLY A 76 7.00 14.73 4.90
N ARG A 77 7.73 14.88 3.81
CA ARG A 77 9.12 14.43 3.67
C ARG A 77 10.09 15.58 4.03
N THR A 78 9.82 16.32 5.10
CA THR A 78 10.65 17.49 5.51
C THR A 78 12.10 17.10 5.82
N ASP A 79 12.36 15.82 6.09
CA ASP A 79 13.70 15.30 6.39
C ASP A 79 14.66 15.25 5.17
N TYR A 80 14.19 15.63 3.96
CA TYR A 80 15.00 15.68 2.74
C TYR A 80 15.28 17.11 2.24
N GLU A 81 14.80 18.14 2.96
CA GLU A 81 15.03 19.54 2.62
C GLU A 81 16.25 20.17 3.33
N ASP A 82 17.03 19.39 4.10
CA ASP A 82 18.31 19.79 4.69
C ASP A 82 19.51 18.99 4.12
#